data_AF-A0A8T6EPR4-F1
#
_entry.id   AF-A0A8T6EPR4-F1
#
_cell.length_a   1.000
_cell.length_b   1.000
_cell.length_c   1.000
_cell.angle_alpha   90.00
_cell.angle_beta   90.00
_cell.angle_gamma   90.00
#
_symmetry.space_group_name_H-M   'P 1'
#
loop_
_entity.id
_entity.type
_entity.pdbx_description
1 polymer ?
#
loop_
_entity_poly.entity_id
_entity_poly.type
_entity_poly.pdbx_seq_one_letter_code
_entity_poly.pdbx_strand_id
1 'polypeptide(L)'
;MRIERHFTTAGQDPLEGVAFAPRDSRIVNPDGSVVFEAAGVRMPADWSQVAVDIMAQKYFRKTGVADELVAVEEDGVPAWLWRSEPAEGADDSSGEIDARQVFGRLAGTWTYWGWKHGYFDAEEDARAFHDELVLMMATQRAAPNSPQWFNTGLHWAYGIAGPSQGHSYFDPEFGAVRQSTSAYERPQPHACFIQSVADDL
;
A
#
# COMPACT_ATOMS: atom_id res chain seq x y z
N MET A 1 -6.88 -19.39 8.65
CA MET A 1 -5.88 -18.82 9.58
C MET A 1 -6.59 -17.88 10.53
N ARG A 2 -6.63 -18.27 11.79
CA ARG A 2 -7.08 -17.45 12.90
C ARG A 2 -6.04 -16.37 13.22
N ILE A 3 -6.50 -15.14 13.46
CA ILE A 3 -5.65 -13.99 13.78
C ILE A 3 -6.08 -13.42 15.14
N GLU A 4 -5.17 -13.49 16.11
CA GLU A 4 -5.38 -12.88 17.42
C GLU A 4 -5.01 -11.40 17.38
N ARG A 5 -5.85 -10.56 17.99
CA ARG A 5 -5.55 -9.14 18.19
C ARG A 5 -4.61 -8.98 19.37
N HIS A 6 -3.58 -8.18 19.20
CA HIS A 6 -2.56 -7.91 20.22
C HIS A 6 -2.45 -6.42 20.55
N PHE A 7 -2.60 -5.56 19.55
CA PHE A 7 -2.44 -4.11 19.69
C PHE A 7 -3.74 -3.33 19.44
N THR A 8 -4.72 -3.96 18.80
CA THR A 8 -5.98 -3.31 18.38
C THR A 8 -7.20 -3.90 19.10
N THR A 9 -8.29 -3.13 19.13
CA THR A 9 -9.58 -3.58 19.65
C THR A 9 -10.58 -3.72 18.50
N ALA A 10 -11.35 -4.81 18.49
CA ALA A 10 -12.37 -5.02 17.47
C ALA A 10 -13.41 -3.89 17.47
N GLY A 11 -13.72 -3.36 16.28
CA GLY A 11 -14.71 -2.30 16.08
C GLY A 11 -14.23 -0.88 16.42
N GLN A 12 -12.98 -0.70 16.86
CA GLN A 12 -12.34 0.59 17.05
C GLN A 12 -11.48 0.96 15.84
N ASP A 13 -11.20 2.25 15.66
CA ASP A 13 -10.21 2.70 14.68
C ASP A 13 -8.84 2.13 15.08
N PRO A 14 -8.12 1.39 14.21
CA PRO A 14 -6.79 0.86 14.53
C PRO A 14 -5.77 1.92 14.90
N LEU A 15 -5.99 3.18 14.51
CA LEU A 15 -5.14 4.32 14.83
C LEU A 15 -5.66 5.16 15.99
N GLU A 16 -6.68 4.70 16.71
CA GLU A 16 -7.14 5.33 17.94
C GLU A 16 -5.95 5.46 18.93
N GLY A 17 -5.69 6.68 19.40
CA GLY A 17 -4.57 6.99 20.29
C GLY A 17 -3.23 7.28 19.58
N VAL A 18 -3.12 7.12 18.26
CA VAL A 18 -1.94 7.57 17.50
C VAL A 18 -2.15 9.03 17.10
N ALA A 19 -1.35 9.93 17.67
CA ALA A 19 -1.40 11.34 17.30
C ALA A 19 -0.80 11.55 15.89
N PHE A 20 -1.50 12.29 15.03
CA PHE A 20 -1.00 12.72 13.72
C PHE A 20 -0.81 14.24 13.68
N ALA A 21 0.31 14.68 13.11
CA ALA A 21 0.65 16.09 12.98
C ALA A 21 0.98 16.45 11.52
N PRO A 22 0.72 17.70 11.10
CA PRO A 22 1.29 18.20 9.85
C PRO A 22 2.82 18.28 9.99
N ARG A 23 3.51 17.89 8.94
CA ARG A 23 4.97 17.94 8.80
C ARG A 23 5.30 18.44 7.40
N ASP A 24 6.43 19.13 7.29
CA ASP A 24 6.98 19.51 6.00
C ASP A 24 8.21 18.65 5.74
N SER A 25 8.36 18.14 4.53
CA SER A 25 9.58 17.52 4.05
C SER A 25 10.23 18.44 3.03
N ARG A 26 11.48 18.81 3.26
CA ARG A 26 12.26 19.64 2.34
C ARG A 26 13.68 19.14 2.28
N ILE A 27 14.07 18.65 1.12
CA ILE A 27 15.40 18.10 0.86
C ILE A 27 16.13 19.09 -0.04
N VAL A 28 17.30 19.54 0.41
CA VAL A 28 18.13 20.54 -0.29
C VAL A 28 19.51 19.96 -0.61
N ASN A 29 20.09 20.41 -1.71
CA ASN A 29 21.49 20.17 -2.06
C ASN A 29 22.42 21.02 -1.18
N PRO A 30 23.74 20.71 -1.14
CA PRO A 30 24.73 21.53 -0.42
C PRO A 30 24.80 22.99 -0.89
N ASP A 31 24.42 23.27 -2.14
CA ASP A 31 24.35 24.62 -2.71
C ASP A 31 23.06 25.38 -2.35
N GLY A 32 22.15 24.77 -1.59
CA GLY A 32 20.88 25.33 -1.16
C GLY A 32 19.72 25.14 -2.13
N SER A 33 19.93 24.55 -3.32
CA SER A 33 18.85 24.24 -4.26
C SER A 33 17.92 23.14 -3.72
N VAL A 34 16.61 23.26 -3.99
CA VAL A 34 15.60 22.30 -3.50
C VAL A 34 15.54 21.09 -4.43
N VAL A 35 15.73 19.90 -3.87
CA VAL A 35 15.63 18.61 -4.57
C VAL A 35 14.20 18.08 -4.53
N PHE A 36 13.54 18.25 -3.38
CA PHE A 36 12.19 17.77 -3.15
C PHE A 36 11.55 18.58 -2.03
N GLU A 37 10.27 18.87 -2.18
CA GLU A 37 9.47 19.53 -1.16
C GLU A 37 8.06 18.96 -1.13
N ALA A 38 7.55 18.71 0.07
CA ALA A 38 6.17 18.34 0.34
C ALA A 38 5.76 18.99 1.66
N ALA A 39 4.88 19.99 1.59
CA ALA A 39 4.40 20.70 2.75
C ALA A 39 3.08 20.11 3.26
N GLY A 40 2.85 20.21 4.57
CA GLY A 40 1.59 19.87 5.20
C GLY A 40 1.23 18.38 5.17
N VAL A 41 2.20 17.49 4.95
CA VAL A 41 1.94 16.05 4.95
C VAL A 41 1.58 15.57 6.35
N ARG A 42 0.62 14.65 6.45
CA ARG A 42 0.10 14.13 7.72
C ARG A 42 0.85 12.85 8.09
N MET A 43 1.55 12.88 9.22
CA MET A 43 2.39 11.79 9.70
C MET A 43 2.13 11.53 11.18
N PRO A 44 2.42 10.33 11.71
CA PRO A 44 2.42 10.11 13.15
C PRO A 44 3.36 11.10 13.84
N ALA A 45 2.90 11.72 14.93
CA ALA A 45 3.58 12.83 15.59
C ALA A 45 4.97 12.44 16.11
N ASP A 46 5.13 11.18 16.52
CA ASP A 46 6.34 10.60 17.08
C ASP A 46 7.38 10.20 16.02
N TRP A 47 7.05 10.29 14.73
CA TRP A 47 8.02 10.00 13.67
C TRP A 47 9.14 11.03 13.65
N SER A 48 10.37 10.55 13.44
CA SER A 48 11.52 11.42 13.21
C SER A 48 11.37 12.16 11.88
N GLN A 49 11.99 13.33 11.76
CA GLN A 49 12.00 14.07 10.49
C GLN A 49 12.58 13.23 9.35
N VAL A 50 13.58 12.38 9.61
CA VAL A 50 14.15 11.48 8.61
C VAL A 50 13.11 10.47 8.11
N ALA A 51 12.26 9.92 9.00
CA ALA A 51 11.18 9.02 8.60
C ALA A 51 10.11 9.75 7.77
N VAL A 52 9.76 10.98 8.16
CA VAL A 52 8.88 11.87 7.39
C VAL A 52 9.44 12.11 5.99
N ASP A 53 10.73 12.45 5.88
CA ASP A 53 11.39 12.75 4.61
C ASP A 53 11.44 11.52 3.69
N ILE A 54 11.75 10.35 4.24
CA ILE A 54 11.76 9.09 3.48
C ILE A 54 10.34 8.77 2.98
N MET A 55 9.34 8.83 3.86
CA MET A 55 7.95 8.54 3.49
C MET A 55 7.47 9.51 2.42
N ALA A 56 7.65 10.81 2.65
CA ALA A 56 7.24 11.85 1.72
C ALA A 56 7.99 11.73 0.40
N GLN A 57 9.32 11.56 0.36
CA GLN A 57 10.07 11.55 -0.89
C GLN A 57 9.92 10.24 -1.69
N LYS A 58 9.94 9.11 -0.99
CA LYS A 58 10.08 7.79 -1.64
C LYS A 58 8.77 7.03 -1.74
N TYR A 59 7.94 7.02 -0.69
CA TYR A 59 6.84 6.07 -0.58
C TYR A 59 5.47 6.64 -0.89
N PHE A 60 5.28 7.95 -0.71
CA PHE A 60 4.08 8.61 -1.19
C PHE A 60 4.00 8.55 -2.71
N ARG A 61 2.88 8.01 -3.20
CA ARG A 61 2.51 8.12 -4.60
C ARG A 61 2.37 9.59 -4.97
N LYS A 62 2.97 10.01 -6.09
CA LYS A 62 3.07 11.43 -6.46
C LYS A 62 1.94 11.95 -7.33
N THR A 63 1.30 11.07 -8.07
CA THR A 63 0.24 11.39 -9.03
C THR A 63 -0.61 10.15 -9.29
N GLY A 64 -1.82 10.32 -9.81
CA GLY A 64 -2.78 9.27 -10.11
C GLY A 64 -3.70 8.92 -8.93
N VAL A 65 -3.63 9.68 -7.83
CA VAL A 65 -4.57 9.51 -6.71
C VAL A 65 -5.74 10.45 -6.95
N ALA A 66 -6.88 9.87 -7.29
CA ALA A 66 -8.12 10.61 -7.53
C ALA A 66 -8.64 11.27 -6.25
N ASP A 67 -9.21 12.47 -6.40
CA ASP A 67 -9.91 13.17 -5.32
C ASP A 67 -11.23 12.48 -4.92
N GLU A 68 -11.86 11.79 -5.86
CA GLU A 68 -13.05 10.95 -5.65
C GLU A 68 -12.83 9.52 -6.12
N LEU A 69 -13.14 8.56 -5.24
CA LEU A 69 -13.03 7.12 -5.49
C LEU A 69 -14.38 6.44 -5.27
N VAL A 70 -14.72 5.49 -6.13
CA VAL A 70 -15.88 4.61 -5.98
C VAL A 70 -15.43 3.19 -5.66
N ALA A 71 -16.13 2.54 -4.73
CA ALA A 71 -15.90 1.13 -4.43
C ALA A 71 -16.43 0.26 -5.56
N VAL A 72 -15.70 -0.80 -5.89
CA VAL A 72 -16.09 -1.75 -6.93
C VAL A 72 -16.55 -3.04 -6.28
N GLU A 73 -17.86 -3.25 -6.36
CA GLU A 73 -18.51 -4.44 -5.84
C GLU A 73 -17.92 -5.71 -6.45
N GLU A 74 -17.63 -6.67 -5.58
CA GLU A 74 -17.04 -7.94 -5.97
C GLU A 74 -17.69 -9.08 -5.18
N ASP A 75 -18.26 -10.03 -5.93
CA ASP A 75 -18.93 -11.20 -5.37
C ASP A 75 -17.98 -12.01 -4.47
N GLY A 76 -18.47 -12.35 -3.28
CA GLY A 76 -17.72 -13.10 -2.29
C GLY A 76 -16.62 -12.30 -1.57
N VAL A 77 -16.50 -11.00 -1.81
CA VAL A 77 -15.64 -10.08 -1.05
C VAL A 77 -16.54 -9.19 -0.19
N PRO A 78 -16.27 -9.04 1.12
CA PRO A 78 -17.08 -8.20 1.99
C PRO A 78 -16.89 -6.72 1.62
N ALA A 79 -17.96 -5.92 1.73
CA ALA A 79 -17.99 -4.56 1.18
C ALA A 79 -16.89 -3.61 1.68
N TRP A 80 -16.41 -3.81 2.91
CA TRP A 80 -15.32 -3.02 3.48
C TRP A 80 -13.94 -3.31 2.86
N LEU A 81 -13.82 -4.42 2.12
CA LEU A 81 -12.57 -4.89 1.50
C LEU A 81 -12.60 -4.80 -0.03
N TRP A 82 -13.68 -4.25 -0.59
CA TRP A 82 -13.75 -3.95 -2.02
C TRP A 82 -12.62 -3.01 -2.43
N ARG A 83 -12.11 -3.25 -3.64
CA ARG A 83 -11.19 -2.31 -4.28
C ARG A 83 -11.92 -1.01 -4.61
N SER A 84 -11.15 0.04 -4.90
CA SER A 84 -11.69 1.29 -5.42
C SER A 84 -11.09 1.65 -6.76
N GLU A 85 -11.79 2.52 -7.49
CA GLU A 85 -11.33 3.15 -8.73
C GLU A 85 -11.79 4.61 -8.80
N PRO A 86 -11.18 5.46 -9.64
CA PRO A 86 -11.59 6.85 -9.79
C PRO A 86 -13.06 6.95 -10.20
N ALA A 87 -13.80 7.86 -9.58
CA ALA A 87 -15.14 8.20 -10.04
C ALA A 87 -15.09 8.81 -11.46
N GLU A 88 -16.21 8.75 -12.20
CA GLU A 88 -16.28 9.37 -13.52
C GLU A 88 -16.07 10.89 -13.41
N GLY A 89 -15.00 11.39 -14.04
CA GLY A 89 -14.66 12.81 -14.03
C GLY A 89 -13.84 13.28 -12.82
N ALA A 90 -13.38 12.37 -11.96
CA ALA A 90 -12.49 12.69 -10.84
C ALA A 90 -11.13 13.25 -11.32
N ASP A 91 -10.52 14.14 -10.52
CA ASP A 91 -9.18 14.67 -10.78
C ASP A 91 -8.14 13.75 -10.15
N ASP A 92 -7.33 13.09 -10.98
CA ASP A 92 -6.26 12.17 -10.58
C ASP A 92 -4.86 12.79 -10.59
N SER A 93 -4.75 14.12 -10.74
CA SER A 93 -3.46 14.81 -10.78
C SER A 93 -2.71 14.76 -9.44
N SER A 94 -3.39 14.45 -8.35
CA SER A 94 -2.87 14.49 -6.98
C SER A 94 -2.13 13.21 -6.54
N GLY A 95 -1.46 13.28 -5.39
CA GLY A 95 -0.73 12.18 -4.77
C GLY A 95 -1.10 11.95 -3.31
N GLU A 96 -0.48 10.94 -2.70
CA GLU A 96 -0.60 10.69 -1.26
C GLU A 96 0.05 11.83 -0.47
N ILE A 97 -0.68 12.34 0.52
CA ILE A 97 -0.25 13.42 1.43
C ILE A 97 -0.42 13.04 2.91
N ASP A 98 -0.97 11.86 3.18
CA ASP A 98 -1.22 11.35 4.52
C ASP A 98 -0.72 9.92 4.64
N ALA A 99 0.11 9.63 5.65
CA ALA A 99 0.68 8.30 5.84
C ALA A 99 -0.37 7.21 6.04
N ARG A 100 -1.57 7.58 6.51
CA ARG A 100 -2.71 6.66 6.63
C ARG A 100 -3.14 6.09 5.28
N GLN A 101 -3.00 6.86 4.20
CA GLN A 101 -3.27 6.39 2.84
C GLN A 101 -2.32 5.24 2.47
N VAL A 102 -1.02 5.39 2.78
CA VAL A 102 -0.01 4.34 2.54
C VAL A 102 -0.28 3.11 3.38
N PHE A 103 -0.53 3.27 4.69
CA PHE A 103 -0.82 2.14 5.56
C PHE A 103 -2.08 1.39 5.10
N GLY A 104 -3.13 2.14 4.73
CA GLY A 104 -4.39 1.61 4.25
C GLY A 104 -4.23 0.81 2.96
N ARG A 105 -3.54 1.34 1.94
CA ARG A 105 -3.36 0.60 0.69
C ARG A 105 -2.52 -0.67 0.87
N LEU A 106 -1.53 -0.65 1.76
CA LEU A 106 -0.69 -1.82 2.03
C LEU A 106 -1.47 -2.89 2.78
N ALA A 107 -1.99 -2.56 3.96
CA ALA A 107 -2.73 -3.49 4.81
C ALA A 107 -4.00 -3.99 4.11
N GLY A 108 -4.76 -3.09 3.48
CA GLY A 108 -5.97 -3.43 2.73
C GLY A 108 -5.71 -4.41 1.60
N THR A 109 -4.68 -4.17 0.78
CA THR A 109 -4.36 -5.07 -0.34
C THR A 109 -3.88 -6.44 0.10
N TRP A 110 -3.02 -6.50 1.13
CA TRP A 110 -2.59 -7.79 1.67
C TRP A 110 -3.77 -8.57 2.27
N THR A 111 -4.68 -7.88 2.95
CA THR A 111 -5.91 -8.46 3.49
C THR A 111 -6.82 -8.95 2.36
N TYR A 112 -6.99 -8.16 1.31
CA TYR A 112 -7.76 -8.52 0.11
C TYR A 112 -7.20 -9.77 -0.56
N TRP A 113 -5.89 -9.85 -0.78
CA TRP A 113 -5.27 -11.06 -1.33
C TRP A 113 -5.44 -12.27 -0.42
N GLY A 114 -5.23 -12.10 0.90
CA GLY A 114 -5.45 -13.18 1.87
C GLY A 114 -6.90 -13.68 1.84
N TRP A 115 -7.87 -12.77 1.73
CA TRP A 115 -9.29 -13.10 1.60
C TRP A 115 -9.57 -13.88 0.31
N LYS A 116 -9.12 -13.36 -0.84
CA LYS A 116 -9.30 -14.00 -2.16
C LYS A 116 -8.68 -15.40 -2.24
N HIS A 117 -7.66 -15.68 -1.45
CA HIS A 117 -7.01 -16.99 -1.38
C HIS A 117 -7.51 -17.87 -0.23
N GLY A 118 -8.58 -17.47 0.47
CA GLY A 118 -9.20 -18.27 1.53
C GLY A 118 -8.28 -18.47 2.74
N TYR A 119 -7.41 -17.51 3.04
CA TYR A 119 -6.44 -17.64 4.12
C TYR A 119 -7.06 -17.45 5.50
N PHE A 120 -8.15 -16.70 5.63
CA PHE A 120 -8.77 -16.39 6.93
C PHE A 120 -9.83 -17.43 7.31
N ASP A 121 -9.93 -17.78 8.60
CA ASP A 121 -10.98 -18.71 9.07
C ASP A 121 -12.34 -18.00 9.18
N ALA A 122 -12.34 -16.71 9.50
CA ALA A 122 -13.52 -15.84 9.54
C ALA A 122 -13.23 -14.40 9.08
N GLU A 123 -14.28 -13.60 8.86
CA GLU A 123 -14.14 -12.17 8.51
C GLU A 123 -13.46 -11.37 9.64
N GLU A 124 -13.70 -11.74 10.90
CA GLU A 124 -13.07 -11.13 12.05
C GLU A 124 -11.54 -11.28 12.03
N ASP A 125 -11.03 -12.39 11.51
CA ASP A 125 -9.58 -12.62 11.35
C ASP A 125 -8.98 -11.69 10.28
N ALA A 126 -9.70 -11.49 9.17
CA ALA A 126 -9.29 -10.56 8.12
C ALA A 126 -9.25 -9.12 8.64
N ARG A 127 -10.25 -8.71 9.43
CA ARG A 127 -10.27 -7.40 10.10
C ARG A 127 -9.14 -7.27 11.11
N ALA A 128 -8.90 -8.29 11.93
CA ALA A 128 -7.78 -8.28 12.88
C ALA A 128 -6.44 -8.12 12.15
N PHE A 129 -6.23 -8.87 11.06
CA PHE A 129 -5.01 -8.78 10.25
C PHE A 129 -4.81 -7.38 9.66
N HIS A 130 -5.86 -6.78 9.08
CA HIS A 130 -5.83 -5.42 8.57
C HIS A 130 -5.43 -4.42 9.66
N ASP A 131 -6.17 -4.44 10.78
CA ASP A 131 -6.05 -3.44 11.84
C ASP A 131 -4.68 -3.49 12.52
N GLU A 132 -4.21 -4.70 12.86
CA GLU A 132 -2.89 -4.91 13.46
C GLU A 132 -1.78 -4.38 12.54
N LEU A 133 -1.86 -4.63 11.24
CA LEU A 133 -0.85 -4.15 10.29
C LEU A 133 -0.86 -2.63 10.13
N VAL A 134 -2.03 -2.00 10.06
CA VAL A 134 -2.15 -0.54 10.02
C VAL A 134 -1.49 0.08 11.24
N LEU A 135 -1.83 -0.40 12.44
CA LEU A 135 -1.25 0.12 13.68
C LEU A 135 0.25 -0.16 13.77
N MET A 136 0.69 -1.37 13.44
CA MET A 136 2.10 -1.76 13.48
C MET A 136 2.96 -0.93 12.53
N MET A 137 2.46 -0.58 11.35
CA MET A 137 3.18 0.33 10.44
C MET A 137 3.21 1.76 10.98
N ALA A 138 2.09 2.29 11.44
CA ALA A 138 2.01 3.66 11.97
C ALA A 138 2.94 3.88 13.19
N THR A 139 3.11 2.83 13.99
CA THR A 139 3.93 2.85 15.21
C THR A 139 5.31 2.23 15.02
N GLN A 140 5.71 1.95 13.78
CA GLN A 140 7.02 1.40 13.41
C GLN A 140 7.39 0.08 14.11
N ARG A 141 6.40 -0.73 14.48
CA ARG A 141 6.58 -2.10 15.01
C ARG A 141 6.92 -3.10 13.90
N ALA A 142 6.50 -2.82 12.67
CA ALA A 142 6.86 -3.60 11.49
C ALA A 142 6.99 -2.70 10.27
N ALA A 143 7.84 -3.11 9.33
CA ALA A 143 7.98 -2.49 8.03
C ALA A 143 8.25 -3.58 6.98
N PRO A 144 7.51 -3.62 5.86
CA PRO A 144 7.85 -4.50 4.74
C PRO A 144 9.09 -3.98 3.99
N ASN A 145 9.59 -4.80 3.05
CA ASN A 145 10.66 -4.39 2.16
C ASN A 145 10.25 -3.21 1.24
N SER A 146 11.21 -2.47 0.69
CA SER A 146 10.96 -1.23 -0.06
C SER A 146 10.01 -1.39 -1.27
N PRO A 147 10.13 -2.42 -2.14
CA PRO A 147 9.18 -2.66 -3.23
C PRO A 147 7.70 -2.70 -2.81
N GLN A 148 7.42 -3.20 -1.61
CA GLN A 148 6.05 -3.22 -1.08
C GLN A 148 5.52 -1.80 -0.92
N TRP A 149 6.29 -0.93 -0.26
CA TRP A 149 5.93 0.48 -0.07
C TRP A 149 5.67 1.20 -1.40
N PHE A 150 6.45 0.92 -2.44
CA PHE A 150 6.28 1.59 -3.73
C PHE A 150 5.01 1.17 -4.48
N ASN A 151 4.74 -0.14 -4.55
CA ASN A 151 3.84 -0.68 -5.57
C ASN A 151 2.56 -1.31 -5.00
N THR A 152 2.59 -1.74 -3.74
CA THR A 152 1.49 -2.57 -3.23
C THR A 152 0.26 -1.72 -2.93
N GLY A 153 -0.86 -2.16 -3.49
CA GLY A 153 -2.16 -1.56 -3.27
C GLY A 153 -2.47 -0.30 -4.05
N LEU A 154 -1.59 0.14 -4.96
CA LEU A 154 -1.93 1.26 -5.84
C LEU A 154 -3.15 0.95 -6.71
N HIS A 155 -3.25 -0.27 -7.25
CA HIS A 155 -4.43 -0.70 -7.99
C HIS A 155 -5.64 -0.96 -7.09
N TRP A 156 -5.45 -1.64 -5.96
CA TRP A 156 -6.57 -1.97 -5.06
C TRP A 156 -7.19 -0.72 -4.42
N ALA A 157 -6.38 0.23 -3.95
CA ALA A 157 -6.87 1.42 -3.26
C ALA A 157 -7.33 2.53 -4.21
N TYR A 158 -6.74 2.65 -5.40
CA TYR A 158 -6.94 3.82 -6.27
C TYR A 158 -7.27 3.49 -7.72
N GLY A 159 -7.35 2.21 -8.11
CA GLY A 159 -7.52 1.81 -9.51
C GLY A 159 -6.32 2.12 -10.42
N ILE A 160 -5.18 2.52 -9.85
CA ILE A 160 -3.99 2.88 -10.65
C ILE A 160 -3.48 1.63 -11.37
N ALA A 161 -3.53 1.65 -12.69
CA ALA A 161 -2.92 0.67 -13.57
C ALA A 161 -1.70 1.28 -14.30
N GLY A 162 -1.02 0.47 -15.09
CA GLY A 162 0.12 0.92 -15.89
C GLY A 162 0.56 -0.14 -16.87
N PRO A 163 1.36 0.20 -17.90
CA PRO A 163 1.83 -0.76 -18.88
C PRO A 163 2.60 -1.89 -18.20
N SER A 164 2.43 -3.12 -18.70
CA SER A 164 3.17 -4.27 -18.20
C SER A 164 4.68 -4.01 -18.21
N GLN A 165 5.35 -4.45 -17.14
CA GLN A 165 6.80 -4.30 -16.95
C GLN A 165 7.54 -5.65 -17.08
N GLY A 166 6.88 -6.66 -17.68
CA GLY A 166 7.48 -7.98 -17.92
C GLY A 166 7.49 -8.91 -16.71
N HIS A 167 6.83 -8.54 -15.61
CA HIS A 167 6.67 -9.41 -14.45
C HIS A 167 5.64 -10.51 -14.71
N SER A 168 5.87 -11.65 -14.09
CA SER A 168 5.02 -12.84 -14.18
C SER A 168 4.46 -13.21 -12.81
N TYR A 169 3.33 -13.89 -12.80
CA TYR A 169 2.70 -14.40 -11.59
C TYR A 169 2.18 -15.82 -11.84
N PHE A 170 2.04 -16.58 -10.77
CA PHE A 170 1.36 -17.88 -10.84
C PHE A 170 -0.15 -17.66 -10.79
N ASP A 171 -0.85 -18.11 -11.80
CA ASP A 171 -2.30 -18.07 -11.89
C ASP A 171 -2.87 -19.40 -11.38
N PRO A 172 -3.46 -19.44 -10.17
CA PRO A 172 -3.93 -20.70 -9.58
C PRO A 172 -5.15 -21.28 -10.30
N GLU A 173 -5.94 -20.46 -11.00
CA GLU A 173 -7.10 -20.94 -11.76
C GLU A 173 -6.64 -21.74 -12.99
N PHE A 174 -5.60 -21.25 -13.66
CA PHE A 174 -5.02 -21.90 -14.85
C PHE A 174 -3.91 -22.90 -14.50
N GLY A 175 -3.42 -22.90 -13.26
CA GLY A 175 -2.30 -23.73 -12.80
C GLY A 175 -0.98 -23.42 -13.51
N ALA A 176 -0.79 -22.19 -13.99
CA ALA A 176 0.34 -21.83 -14.85
C ALA A 176 0.90 -20.44 -14.53
N VAL A 177 2.18 -20.22 -14.86
CA VAL A 177 2.79 -18.90 -14.82
C VAL A 177 2.30 -18.07 -16.01
N ARG A 178 1.84 -16.85 -15.75
CA ARG A 178 1.36 -15.91 -16.77
C ARG A 178 2.05 -14.56 -16.63
N GLN A 179 2.16 -13.84 -17.74
CA GLN A 179 2.63 -12.46 -17.72
C GLN A 179 1.52 -11.56 -17.18
N SER A 180 1.91 -10.59 -16.34
CA SER A 180 0.98 -9.54 -15.93
C SER A 180 0.70 -8.60 -17.08
N THR A 181 -0.55 -8.19 -17.23
CA THR A 181 -0.99 -7.17 -18.19
C THR A 181 -0.80 -5.75 -17.65
N SER A 182 -0.62 -5.61 -16.33
CA SER A 182 -0.57 -4.32 -15.64
C SER A 182 0.58 -4.26 -14.64
N ALA A 183 1.21 -3.09 -14.51
CA ALA A 183 2.26 -2.80 -13.53
C ALA A 183 1.81 -2.93 -12.07
N TYR A 184 0.53 -2.74 -11.77
CA TYR A 184 0.06 -2.52 -10.41
C TYR A 184 -1.09 -3.43 -9.96
N GLU A 185 -1.80 -4.10 -10.87
CA GLU A 185 -2.80 -5.11 -10.51
C GLU A 185 -2.17 -6.29 -9.76
N ARG A 186 -1.02 -6.73 -10.28
CA ARG A 186 -0.15 -7.74 -9.69
C ARG A 186 1.25 -7.15 -9.64
N PRO A 187 1.53 -6.25 -8.68
CA PRO A 187 2.76 -5.48 -8.71
C PRO A 187 3.98 -6.37 -8.51
N GLN A 188 5.17 -5.90 -8.90
CA GLN A 188 6.44 -6.42 -8.38
C GLN A 188 6.63 -5.85 -6.98
N PRO A 189 6.55 -6.66 -5.91
CA PRO A 189 6.66 -6.18 -4.54
C PRO A 189 7.72 -6.98 -3.75
N HIS A 190 8.71 -7.54 -4.46
CA HIS A 190 9.74 -8.43 -3.91
C HIS A 190 11.12 -7.86 -4.22
N ALA A 191 11.98 -7.76 -3.21
CA ALA A 191 13.31 -7.15 -3.36
C ALA A 191 14.40 -8.14 -3.79
N CYS A 192 14.13 -9.44 -3.74
CA CYS A 192 15.13 -10.48 -3.90
C CYS A 192 14.77 -11.41 -5.05
N PHE A 193 15.72 -11.69 -5.94
CA PHE A 193 15.57 -12.56 -7.09
C PHE A 193 16.73 -13.56 -7.13
N ILE A 194 16.42 -14.78 -7.56
CA ILE A 194 17.42 -15.80 -7.85
C ILE A 194 17.37 -16.04 -9.36
N GLN A 195 18.51 -15.91 -10.03
CA GLN A 195 18.64 -16.16 -11.46
C GLN A 195 19.67 -17.26 -11.67
N SER A 196 19.33 -18.24 -12.50
CA SER A 196 20.32 -19.20 -13.02
C SER A 196 21.08 -18.56 -14.17
N VAL A 197 22.39 -18.69 -14.19
CA VAL A 197 23.24 -18.31 -15.31
C VAL A 197 23.72 -19.59 -15.98
N ALA A 198 23.41 -19.77 -17.25
CA ALA A 198 23.97 -20.85 -18.05
C ALA A 198 25.42 -20.51 -18.39
N ASP A 199 26.29 -21.51 -18.45
CA ASP A 199 27.66 -21.36 -18.93
C ASP A 199 27.66 -21.35 -20.47
N ASP A 200 27.16 -20.25 -21.04
CA ASP A 200 27.09 -19.98 -22.48
C ASP A 200 27.41 -18.49 -22.74
N LEU A 201 27.98 -18.19 -23.91
CA LEU A 201 28.54 -16.87 -24.26
C LEU A 201 27.51 -15.88 -24.83
#